data_AF-A0A7C4GE41-F1
#
_entry.id   AF-A0A7C4GE41-F1
#
_cell.length_a   1.000
_cell.length_b   1.000
_cell.length_c   1.000
_cell.angle_alpha   90.00
_cell.angle_beta   90.00
_cell.angle_gamma   90.00
#
_symmetry.space_group_name_H-M   'P 1'
#
loop_
_entity.id
_entity.type
_entity.pdbx_description
1 polymer ?
#
loop_
_entity_poly.entity_id
_entity_poly.type
_entity_poly.pdbx_seq_one_letter_code
_entity_poly.pdbx_strand_id
1 'polypeptide(L)'
;MSAPAPVPGSPAVDPASDSEIWIDLKCLRCRYSLRGLRISGRCPECGAPIRLSLQSHVLEFSDPDWVGCLATGGRIVIGALVAFVVLSVPITAWATANHQHFRYVLWLGWGFLAAATVGAWKMTTPNPAVAGSERWYAVRKRVRANLPVVCLVCLVLLLGVPRQTRLVAHAFAGPLGVLGLFAFSGLAAYARDLARRLGERRIVAQAAGVQILMRAQYS
;
A
#
# COMPACT_ATOMS: atom_id res chain seq x y z
N MET A 1 5.84 -36.68 -28.22
CA MET A 1 6.13 -35.64 -27.21
C MET A 1 6.23 -36.34 -25.88
N SER A 2 7.44 -36.52 -25.36
CA SER A 2 7.70 -37.26 -24.13
C SER A 2 7.43 -36.36 -22.92
N ALA A 3 6.72 -36.87 -21.90
CA ALA A 3 6.46 -36.14 -20.67
C ALA A 3 7.79 -35.79 -19.96
N PRO A 4 7.93 -34.59 -19.36
CA PRO A 4 9.14 -34.21 -18.63
C PRO A 4 9.35 -35.12 -17.42
N ALA A 5 10.60 -35.51 -17.19
CA ALA A 5 10.98 -36.34 -16.06
C ALA A 5 10.69 -35.63 -14.72
N PRO A 6 10.19 -36.36 -13.70
CA PRO A 6 9.90 -35.79 -12.39
C PRO A 6 11.17 -35.27 -11.69
N VAL A 7 11.09 -34.10 -11.07
CA VAL A 7 12.20 -33.47 -10.34
C VAL A 7 12.54 -34.30 -9.09
N PRO A 8 13.77 -34.83 -8.95
CA PRO A 8 14.17 -35.59 -7.76
C PRO A 8 14.38 -34.64 -6.57
N GLY A 9 13.67 -34.89 -5.46
CA GLY A 9 13.88 -34.20 -4.19
C GLY A 9 12.70 -33.37 -3.65
N SER A 10 11.57 -33.30 -4.36
CA SER A 10 10.34 -32.82 -3.71
C SER A 10 9.90 -33.85 -2.66
N PRO A 11 9.72 -33.48 -1.38
CA PRO A 11 9.20 -34.39 -0.38
C PRO A 11 7.85 -34.93 -0.88
N ALA A 12 7.70 -36.26 -0.86
CA ALA A 12 6.44 -36.90 -1.21
C ALA A 12 5.36 -36.34 -0.28
N VAL A 13 4.49 -35.48 -0.82
CA VAL A 13 3.32 -34.99 -0.08
C VAL A 13 2.47 -36.21 0.19
N ASP A 14 2.32 -36.58 1.46
CA ASP A 14 1.50 -37.71 1.87
C ASP A 14 0.07 -37.48 1.34
N PRO A 15 -0.44 -38.30 0.40
CA PRO A 15 -1.76 -38.12 -0.19
C PRO A 15 -2.87 -38.22 0.86
N ALA A 16 -2.59 -38.78 2.05
CA ALA A 16 -3.51 -38.80 3.18
C ALA A 16 -3.68 -37.43 3.87
N SER A 17 -2.80 -36.45 3.61
CA SER A 17 -2.85 -35.12 4.24
C SER A 17 -3.66 -34.08 3.44
N ASP A 18 -4.37 -34.51 2.39
CA ASP A 18 -5.19 -33.64 1.55
C ASP A 18 -6.42 -33.17 2.34
N SER A 19 -6.24 -32.05 3.04
CA SER A 19 -7.23 -31.48 3.93
C SER A 19 -8.48 -31.06 3.16
N GLU A 20 -9.64 -31.38 3.71
CA GLU A 20 -10.91 -30.85 3.25
C GLU A 20 -11.06 -29.38 3.66
N ILE A 21 -11.70 -28.59 2.79
CA ILE A 21 -11.92 -27.17 3.04
C ILE A 21 -13.15 -27.01 3.92
N TRP A 22 -12.97 -26.60 5.17
CA TRP A 22 -14.09 -26.40 6.10
C TRP A 22 -14.67 -24.98 6.10
N ILE A 23 -13.94 -24.03 5.51
CA ILE A 23 -14.38 -22.62 5.36
C ILE A 23 -15.28 -22.45 4.14
N ASP A 24 -16.19 -21.47 4.16
CA ASP A 24 -16.98 -21.11 2.97
C ASP A 24 -16.11 -20.37 1.95
N LEU A 25 -15.32 -21.15 1.21
CA LEU A 25 -14.48 -20.66 0.12
C LEU A 25 -15.24 -20.81 -1.19
N LYS A 26 -15.51 -19.71 -1.89
CA LYS A 26 -16.15 -19.76 -3.21
C LYS A 26 -15.09 -19.93 -4.30
N CYS A 27 -15.41 -20.73 -5.32
CA CYS A 27 -14.59 -20.87 -6.50
C CYS A 27 -14.37 -19.50 -7.18
N LEU A 28 -13.12 -19.18 -7.52
CA LEU A 28 -12.78 -17.92 -8.17
C LEU A 28 -13.47 -17.74 -9.53
N ARG A 29 -13.75 -18.83 -10.26
CA ARG A 29 -14.29 -18.81 -11.62
C ARG A 29 -15.82 -18.82 -11.68
N CYS A 30 -16.48 -19.71 -10.95
CA CYS A 30 -17.94 -19.88 -11.02
C CYS A 30 -18.68 -19.55 -9.71
N ARG A 31 -17.96 -19.14 -8.65
CA ARG A 31 -18.53 -18.82 -7.32
C ARG A 31 -19.18 -19.97 -6.55
N TYR A 32 -19.10 -21.22 -7.02
CA TYR A 32 -19.56 -22.42 -6.28
C TYR A 32 -18.85 -22.56 -4.92
N SER A 33 -19.56 -22.99 -3.87
CA SER A 33 -18.95 -23.21 -2.55
C SER A 33 -18.06 -24.46 -2.57
N LEU A 34 -16.79 -24.29 -2.22
CA LEU A 34 -15.79 -25.36 -2.19
C LEU A 34 -15.72 -26.04 -0.82
N ARG A 35 -16.68 -25.77 0.07
CA ARG A 35 -16.74 -26.36 1.40
C ARG A 35 -16.92 -27.88 1.29
N GLY A 36 -16.12 -28.64 2.05
CA GLY A 36 -16.09 -30.10 2.03
C GLY A 36 -15.30 -30.69 0.85
N LEU A 37 -14.79 -29.87 -0.07
CA LEU A 37 -13.93 -30.37 -1.14
C LEU A 37 -12.46 -30.39 -0.69
N ARG A 38 -11.71 -31.34 -1.25
CA ARG A 38 -10.28 -31.47 -1.00
C ARG A 38 -9.47 -30.35 -1.65
N ILE A 39 -8.40 -29.89 -1.00
CA ILE A 39 -7.53 -28.82 -1.52
C ILE A 39 -6.90 -29.18 -2.88
N SER A 40 -6.53 -30.44 -3.09
CA SER A 40 -5.98 -30.92 -4.38
C SER A 40 -7.03 -31.06 -5.48
N GLY A 41 -8.32 -30.98 -5.14
CA GLY A 41 -9.43 -31.24 -6.05
C GLY A 41 -9.68 -30.15 -7.09
N ARG A 42 -10.75 -30.36 -7.87
CA ARG A 42 -11.27 -29.43 -8.87
C ARG A 42 -12.68 -29.02 -8.49
N CYS A 43 -13.06 -27.80 -8.87
CA CYS A 43 -14.42 -27.34 -8.71
C CYS A 43 -15.38 -28.20 -9.57
N PRO A 44 -16.47 -28.74 -9.00
CA PRO A 44 -17.40 -29.61 -9.73
C PRO A 44 -18.15 -28.89 -10.86
N GLU A 45 -18.36 -27.58 -10.72
CA GLU A 45 -19.11 -26.77 -11.69
C GLU A 45 -18.26 -26.39 -12.92
N CYS A 46 -17.02 -25.95 -12.71
CA CYS A 46 -16.20 -25.37 -13.80
C CYS A 46 -14.87 -26.09 -14.06
N GLY A 47 -14.55 -27.14 -13.29
CA GLY A 47 -13.31 -27.91 -13.42
C GLY A 47 -12.04 -27.17 -13.00
N ALA A 48 -12.13 -25.92 -12.53
CA ALA A 48 -10.98 -25.13 -12.11
C ALA A 48 -10.31 -25.74 -10.86
N PRO A 49 -8.97 -25.81 -10.79
CA PRO A 49 -8.27 -26.33 -9.62
C PRO A 49 -8.60 -25.51 -8.37
N ILE A 50 -8.89 -26.18 -7.26
CA ILE A 50 -9.29 -25.54 -5.99
C ILE A 50 -8.17 -24.68 -5.41
N ARG A 51 -6.91 -25.08 -5.60
CA ARG A 51 -5.72 -24.30 -5.22
C ARG A 51 -5.73 -22.86 -5.73
N LEU A 52 -6.28 -22.58 -6.92
CA LEU A 52 -6.41 -21.20 -7.44
C LEU A 52 -7.31 -20.33 -6.54
N SER A 53 -8.38 -20.91 -5.99
CA SER A 53 -9.30 -20.18 -5.12
C SER A 53 -8.68 -19.94 -3.74
N LEU A 54 -7.87 -20.88 -3.25
CA LEU A 54 -7.10 -20.75 -2.02
C LEU A 54 -5.98 -19.70 -2.13
N GLN A 55 -5.39 -19.55 -3.32
CA GLN A 55 -4.32 -18.59 -3.60
C GLN A 55 -4.84 -17.21 -4.04
N SER A 56 -6.15 -16.95 -3.97
CA SER A 56 -6.76 -15.67 -4.36
C SER A 56 -6.22 -14.44 -3.61
N HIS A 57 -5.49 -14.64 -2.53
CA HIS A 57 -4.80 -13.58 -1.80
C HIS A 57 -3.41 -13.22 -2.36
N VAL A 58 -2.84 -14.04 -3.24
CA VAL A 58 -1.53 -13.81 -3.85
C VAL A 58 -1.67 -12.81 -5.00
N LEU A 59 -0.75 -11.85 -5.07
CA LEU A 59 -0.82 -10.75 -6.04
C LEU A 59 -0.70 -11.24 -7.50
N GLU A 60 0.00 -12.34 -7.72
CA GLU A 60 0.22 -12.96 -9.04
C GLU A 60 -1.09 -13.38 -9.73
N PHE A 61 -2.13 -13.73 -8.96
CA PHE A 61 -3.44 -14.11 -9.50
C PHE A 61 -4.46 -12.96 -9.50
N SER A 62 -4.03 -11.74 -9.16
CA SER A 62 -4.88 -10.55 -9.23
C SER A 62 -4.99 -10.03 -10.66
N ASP A 63 -6.07 -9.29 -10.93
CA ASP A 63 -6.28 -8.60 -12.20
C ASP A 63 -5.07 -7.70 -12.57
N PRO A 64 -4.44 -7.90 -13.75
CA PRO A 64 -3.24 -7.15 -14.15
C PRO A 64 -3.49 -5.65 -14.25
N ASP A 65 -4.69 -5.20 -14.62
CA ASP A 65 -5.01 -3.77 -14.72
C ASP A 65 -5.04 -3.13 -13.32
N TRP A 66 -5.60 -3.86 -12.34
CA TRP A 66 -5.58 -3.44 -10.95
C TRP A 66 -4.16 -3.40 -10.38
N VAL A 67 -3.33 -4.41 -10.68
CA VAL A 67 -1.90 -4.42 -10.27
C VAL A 67 -1.15 -3.25 -10.93
N GLY A 68 -1.41 -2.95 -12.20
CA GLY A 68 -0.87 -1.79 -12.90
C GLY A 68 -1.25 -0.46 -12.24
N CYS A 69 -2.51 -0.33 -11.80
CA CYS A 69 -2.98 0.85 -11.05
C CYS A 69 -2.25 1.00 -9.71
N LEU A 70 -2.05 -0.11 -8.99
CA LEU A 70 -1.34 -0.15 -7.72
C LEU A 70 0.14 0.22 -7.87
N ALA A 71 0.82 -0.36 -8.86
CA ALA A 71 2.22 -0.07 -9.17
C ALA A 71 2.42 1.39 -9.58
N THR A 72 1.51 1.93 -10.41
CA THR A 72 1.52 3.34 -10.81
C THR A 72 1.34 4.26 -9.60
N GLY A 73 0.39 3.94 -8.71
CA GLY A 73 0.20 4.69 -7.47
C GLY A 73 1.45 4.69 -6.58
N GLY A 74 2.09 3.53 -6.41
CA GLY A 74 3.34 3.38 -5.67
C GLY A 74 4.48 4.22 -6.25
N ARG A 75 4.68 4.17 -7.58
CA ARG A 75 5.70 5.00 -8.27
C ARG A 75 5.46 6.49 -8.06
N ILE A 76 4.21 6.95 -8.10
CA ILE A 76 3.88 8.36 -7.85
C ILE A 76 4.24 8.75 -6.41
N VAL A 77 3.87 7.93 -5.41
CA VAL A 77 4.21 8.25 -4.00
C VAL A 77 5.73 8.26 -3.78
N ILE A 78 6.44 7.24 -4.26
CA ILE A 78 7.89 7.14 -4.10
C ILE A 78 8.58 8.31 -4.83
N GLY A 79 8.17 8.60 -6.07
CA GLY A 79 8.70 9.72 -6.84
C GLY A 79 8.46 11.07 -6.16
N ALA A 80 7.25 11.31 -5.64
CA ALA A 80 6.92 12.51 -4.89
C ALA A 80 7.76 12.65 -3.62
N LEU A 81 7.99 11.54 -2.89
CA LEU A 81 8.83 11.54 -1.69
C LEU A 81 10.30 11.84 -2.00
N VAL A 82 10.87 11.17 -3.00
CA VAL A 82 12.26 11.40 -3.44
C VAL A 82 12.44 12.83 -3.92
N ALA A 83 11.53 13.31 -4.77
CA ALA A 83 11.56 14.68 -5.26
C ALA A 83 11.38 15.70 -4.13
N PHE A 84 10.54 15.43 -3.12
CA PHE A 84 10.43 16.28 -1.94
C PHE A 84 11.75 16.38 -1.19
N VAL A 85 12.41 15.25 -0.90
CA VAL A 85 13.72 15.25 -0.20
C VAL A 85 14.77 16.01 -0.99
N VAL A 86 14.86 15.78 -2.30
CA VAL A 86 15.88 16.40 -3.16
C VAL A 86 15.64 17.89 -3.37
N LEU A 87 14.39 18.31 -3.57
CA LEU A 87 14.06 19.69 -3.94
C LEU A 87 13.79 20.60 -2.74
N SER A 88 13.37 20.05 -1.59
CA SER A 88 12.99 20.87 -0.42
C SER A 88 14.16 21.68 0.14
N VAL A 89 15.34 21.09 0.29
CA VAL A 89 16.53 21.76 0.87
C VAL A 89 16.99 22.96 0.04
N PRO A 90 17.33 22.82 -1.27
CA PRO A 90 17.84 23.95 -2.05
C PRO A 90 16.78 25.05 -2.23
N ILE A 91 15.51 24.68 -2.43
CA ILE A 91 14.43 25.65 -2.61
C ILE A 91 14.15 26.41 -1.31
N THR A 92 14.22 25.73 -0.16
CA THR A 92 14.07 26.39 1.14
C THR A 92 15.24 27.34 1.40
N ALA A 93 16.49 26.90 1.18
CA ALA A 93 17.67 27.75 1.35
C ALA A 93 17.62 29.01 0.47
N TRP A 94 17.26 28.85 -0.80
CA TRP A 94 17.07 29.97 -1.73
C TRP A 94 15.92 30.91 -1.30
N ALA A 95 14.79 30.36 -0.87
CA ALA A 95 13.66 31.15 -0.40
C ALA A 95 13.95 31.90 0.92
N THR A 96 14.80 31.34 1.80
CA THR A 96 15.24 32.04 3.01
C THR A 96 16.18 33.19 2.71
N ALA A 97 17.03 33.07 1.68
CA ALA A 97 17.90 34.17 1.23
C ALA A 97 17.10 35.30 0.57
N ASN A 98 15.95 34.99 -0.03
CA ASN A 98 15.11 35.92 -0.79
C ASN A 98 13.68 35.93 -0.26
N HIS A 99 13.38 36.81 0.70
CA HIS A 99 12.08 36.90 1.38
C HIS A 99 10.83 37.00 0.46
N GLN A 100 10.99 37.43 -0.80
CA GLN A 100 9.90 37.52 -1.77
C GLN A 100 9.47 36.15 -2.35
N HIS A 101 10.27 35.10 -2.20
CA HIS A 101 10.09 33.83 -2.88
C HIS A 101 9.42 32.73 -2.04
N PHE A 102 8.95 33.06 -0.84
CA PHE A 102 8.27 32.12 0.06
C PHE A 102 7.06 31.40 -0.58
N ARG A 103 6.33 32.08 -1.47
CA ARG A 103 5.17 31.48 -2.16
C ARG A 103 5.54 30.22 -2.95
N TYR A 104 6.76 30.13 -3.48
CA TYR A 104 7.21 28.96 -4.25
C TYR A 104 7.38 27.71 -3.37
N VAL A 105 7.88 27.87 -2.14
CA VAL A 105 7.99 26.76 -1.17
C VAL A 105 6.61 26.18 -0.86
N LEU A 106 5.61 27.05 -0.72
CA LEU A 106 4.23 26.63 -0.47
C LEU A 106 3.62 25.89 -1.67
N TRP A 107 3.77 26.44 -2.88
CA TRP A 107 3.29 25.80 -4.10
C TRP A 107 3.94 24.44 -4.33
N LEU A 108 5.24 24.35 -4.08
CA LEU A 108 5.98 23.10 -4.15
C LEU A 108 5.43 22.07 -3.14
N GLY A 109 5.21 22.47 -1.89
CA GLY A 109 4.61 21.62 -0.87
C GLY A 109 3.22 21.10 -1.28
N TRP A 110 2.38 21.96 -1.85
CA TRP A 110 1.08 21.56 -2.41
C TRP A 110 1.19 20.57 -3.56
N GLY A 111 2.15 20.79 -4.46
CA GLY A 111 2.42 19.87 -5.57
C GLY A 111 2.75 18.46 -5.06
N PHE A 112 3.62 18.36 -4.05
CA PHE A 112 3.98 17.08 -3.44
C PHE A 112 2.81 16.43 -2.69
N LEU A 113 2.06 17.21 -1.91
CA LEU A 113 0.89 16.72 -1.20
C LEU A 113 -0.18 16.19 -2.16
N ALA A 114 -0.43 16.90 -3.26
CA ALA A 114 -1.35 16.48 -4.31
C ALA A 114 -0.86 15.18 -4.98
N ALA A 115 0.42 15.12 -5.36
CA ALA A 115 1.00 13.91 -5.96
C ALA A 115 0.91 12.70 -5.02
N ALA A 116 1.28 12.86 -3.75
CA ALA A 116 1.18 11.81 -2.74
C ALA A 116 -0.28 11.36 -2.52
N THR A 117 -1.23 12.29 -2.52
CA THR A 117 -2.67 12.01 -2.40
C THR A 117 -3.18 11.20 -3.59
N VAL A 118 -2.84 11.60 -4.82
CA VAL A 118 -3.19 10.86 -6.05
C VAL A 118 -2.58 9.45 -6.03
N GLY A 119 -1.31 9.34 -5.63
CA GLY A 119 -0.63 8.06 -5.51
C GLY A 119 -1.29 7.14 -4.46
N ALA A 120 -1.58 7.66 -3.28
CA ALA A 120 -2.27 6.93 -2.21
C ALA A 120 -3.71 6.53 -2.62
N TRP A 121 -4.42 7.40 -3.34
CA TRP A 121 -5.75 7.08 -3.86
C TRP A 121 -5.72 5.92 -4.85
N LYS A 122 -4.76 5.93 -5.79
CA LYS A 122 -4.51 4.84 -6.73
C LYS A 122 -4.12 3.55 -6.02
N MET A 123 -3.23 3.61 -5.03
CA MET A 123 -2.84 2.43 -4.26
C MET A 123 -3.99 1.83 -3.46
N THR A 124 -4.95 2.64 -3.03
CA THR A 124 -6.12 2.17 -2.28
C THR A 124 -7.31 1.79 -3.16
N THR A 125 -7.13 1.70 -4.49
CA THR A 125 -8.17 1.26 -5.44
C THR A 125 -8.68 -0.13 -5.06
N PRO A 126 -10.01 -0.34 -5.00
CA PRO A 126 -10.54 -1.63 -4.60
C PRO A 126 -10.18 -2.73 -5.59
N ASN A 127 -9.67 -3.86 -5.07
CA ASN A 127 -9.47 -5.06 -5.88
C ASN A 127 -10.86 -5.61 -6.27
N PRO A 128 -11.20 -5.70 -7.58
CA PRO A 128 -12.51 -6.14 -8.04
C PRO A 128 -12.82 -7.59 -7.63
N ALA A 129 -11.80 -8.47 -7.54
CA ALA A 129 -11.98 -9.86 -7.17
C ALA A 129 -12.43 -10.05 -5.70
N VAL A 130 -12.11 -9.09 -4.84
CA VAL A 130 -12.25 -9.19 -3.37
C VAL A 130 -13.19 -8.10 -2.82
N ALA A 131 -14.02 -7.51 -3.68
CA ALA A 131 -14.86 -6.35 -3.33
C ALA A 131 -15.85 -6.58 -2.16
N GLY A 132 -16.06 -7.82 -1.68
CA GLY A 132 -16.98 -8.14 -0.59
C GLY A 132 -16.37 -8.53 0.76
N SER A 133 -15.04 -8.67 0.90
CA SER A 133 -14.47 -9.09 2.20
C SER A 133 -14.24 -7.87 3.12
N GLU A 134 -14.87 -7.86 4.30
CA GLU A 134 -14.94 -6.69 5.18
C GLU A 134 -13.58 -6.19 5.71
N ARG A 135 -12.61 -7.08 5.91
CA ARG A 135 -11.35 -6.71 6.61
C ARG A 135 -10.52 -5.67 5.85
N TRP A 136 -10.46 -5.76 4.52
CA TRP A 136 -9.66 -4.86 3.68
C TRP A 136 -10.36 -3.52 3.42
N TYR A 137 -11.67 -3.48 3.65
CA TYR A 137 -12.45 -2.26 3.52
C TYR A 137 -12.07 -1.24 4.60
N ALA A 138 -11.87 -1.69 5.84
CA ALA A 138 -11.58 -0.80 6.97
C ALA A 138 -10.27 0.00 6.80
N VAL A 139 -9.17 -0.64 6.36
CA VAL A 139 -7.86 0.03 6.20
C VAL A 139 -7.92 1.07 5.08
N ARG A 140 -8.47 0.69 3.91
CA ARG A 140 -8.63 1.61 2.77
C ARG A 140 -9.51 2.80 3.12
N LYS A 141 -10.64 2.55 3.82
CA LYS A 141 -11.56 3.60 4.26
C LYS A 141 -10.86 4.59 5.20
N ARG A 142 -10.04 4.11 6.15
CA ARG A 142 -9.25 4.99 7.02
C ARG A 142 -8.26 5.84 6.24
N VAL A 143 -7.49 5.24 5.32
CA VAL A 143 -6.53 6.01 4.49
C VAL A 143 -7.24 7.08 3.67
N ARG A 144 -8.34 6.73 2.99
CA ARG A 144 -9.12 7.68 2.18
C ARG A 144 -9.83 8.75 3.00
N ALA A 145 -10.32 8.43 4.20
CA ALA A 145 -10.93 9.40 5.10
C ALA A 145 -9.90 10.38 5.70
N ASN A 146 -8.68 9.91 5.95
CA ASN A 146 -7.63 10.74 6.53
C ASN A 146 -6.99 11.70 5.50
N LEU A 147 -6.95 11.34 4.21
CA LEU A 147 -6.39 12.20 3.16
C LEU A 147 -6.99 13.63 3.12
N PRO A 148 -8.32 13.83 3.04
CA PRO A 148 -8.90 15.18 3.02
C PRO A 148 -8.67 15.91 4.34
N VAL A 149 -8.64 15.20 5.48
CA VAL A 149 -8.34 15.80 6.80
C VAL A 149 -6.91 16.35 6.80
N VAL A 150 -5.94 15.59 6.31
CA VAL A 150 -4.54 16.05 6.20
C VAL A 150 -4.46 17.26 5.26
N CYS A 151 -5.09 17.21 4.09
CA CYS A 151 -5.12 18.34 3.16
C CYS A 151 -5.74 19.60 3.78
N LEU A 152 -6.84 19.43 4.53
CA LEU A 152 -7.51 20.53 5.22
C LEU A 152 -6.65 21.12 6.33
N VAL A 153 -6.02 20.29 7.17
CA VAL A 153 -5.12 20.75 8.23
C VAL A 153 -3.93 21.51 7.61
N CYS A 154 -3.32 20.99 6.55
CA CYS A 154 -2.26 21.69 5.83
C CYS A 154 -2.74 23.05 5.27
N LEU A 155 -3.94 23.11 4.71
CA LEU A 155 -4.54 24.37 4.22
C LEU A 155 -4.75 25.39 5.34
N VAL A 156 -5.35 24.96 6.46
CA VAL A 156 -5.61 25.85 7.61
C VAL A 156 -4.30 26.36 8.21
N LEU A 157 -3.32 25.47 8.40
CA LEU A 157 -2.00 25.85 8.89
C LEU A 157 -1.36 26.89 7.99
N LEU A 158 -1.53 26.80 6.66
CA LEU A 158 -0.98 27.77 5.72
C LEU A 158 -1.66 29.14 5.76
N LEU A 159 -2.99 29.16 5.91
CA LEU A 159 -3.78 30.39 5.94
C LEU A 159 -3.67 31.11 7.30
N GLY A 160 -3.44 30.36 8.38
CA GLY A 160 -3.46 30.87 9.76
C GLY A 160 -2.15 31.47 10.27
N VAL A 161 -1.02 31.41 9.54
CA VAL A 161 0.27 31.94 10.04
C VAL A 161 0.37 33.45 9.82
N PRO A 162 0.33 34.29 10.88
CA PRO A 162 0.60 35.72 10.74
C PRO A 162 2.00 35.98 10.17
N ARG A 163 2.15 37.08 9.43
CA ARG A 163 3.37 37.38 8.63
C ARG A 163 4.66 37.38 9.46
N GLN A 164 4.58 37.69 10.76
CA GLN A 164 5.70 37.75 11.70
C GLN A 164 6.14 36.38 12.26
N THR A 165 5.29 35.34 12.24
CA THR A 165 5.64 33.99 12.73
C THR A 165 6.13 33.05 11.63
N ARG A 166 6.35 33.54 10.40
CA ARG A 166 6.78 32.74 9.24
C ARG A 166 8.14 32.05 9.41
N LEU A 167 9.07 32.64 10.17
CA LEU A 167 10.36 32.00 10.52
C LEU A 167 10.16 30.80 11.46
N VAL A 168 9.23 30.91 12.42
CA VAL A 168 8.83 29.82 13.29
C VAL A 168 8.09 28.75 12.47
N ALA A 169 7.26 29.14 11.50
CA ALA A 169 6.62 28.22 10.55
C ALA A 169 7.60 27.46 9.64
N HIS A 170 8.83 27.94 9.42
CA HIS A 170 9.90 27.16 8.77
C HIS A 170 10.48 26.08 9.68
N ALA A 171 10.70 26.38 10.97
CA ALA A 171 11.04 25.36 11.96
C ALA A 171 9.90 24.34 12.12
N PHE A 172 8.65 24.80 11.93
CA PHE A 172 7.45 23.99 11.93
C PHE A 172 7.00 23.49 10.53
N ALA A 173 7.80 23.64 9.47
CA ALA A 173 7.60 22.85 8.25
C ALA A 173 7.92 21.37 8.50
N GLY A 174 8.61 21.04 9.60
CA GLY A 174 8.74 19.69 10.16
C GLY A 174 7.40 19.00 10.53
N PRO A 175 6.38 19.71 11.02
CA PRO A 175 4.99 19.24 11.15
C PRO A 175 4.28 18.74 9.89
N LEU A 176 4.66 19.19 8.68
CA LEU A 176 4.30 18.48 7.45
C LEU A 176 4.93 17.07 7.42
N GLY A 177 6.09 16.91 8.05
CA GLY A 177 6.68 15.61 8.37
C GLY A 177 5.89 14.82 9.40
N VAL A 178 5.29 15.44 10.43
CA VAL A 178 4.45 14.75 11.44
C VAL A 178 3.11 14.30 10.86
N LEU A 179 2.40 15.16 10.11
CA LEU A 179 1.19 14.78 9.37
C LEU A 179 1.51 13.79 8.24
N GLY A 180 2.68 13.97 7.62
CA GLY A 180 3.28 13.00 6.71
C GLY A 180 3.43 11.65 7.38
N LEU A 181 4.02 11.56 8.58
CA LEU A 181 4.23 10.33 9.35
C LEU A 181 2.93 9.59 9.63
N PHE A 182 1.82 10.29 9.94
CA PHE A 182 0.51 9.65 10.11
C PHE A 182 -0.03 9.08 8.80
N ALA A 183 0.04 9.84 7.69
CA ALA A 183 -0.36 9.35 6.37
C ALA A 183 0.53 8.19 5.88
N PHE A 184 1.83 8.29 6.12
CA PHE A 184 2.83 7.26 5.83
C PHE A 184 2.63 6.02 6.70
N SER A 185 2.17 6.14 7.94
CA SER A 185 1.92 4.96 8.80
C SER A 185 0.82 4.07 8.23
N GLY A 186 -0.27 4.67 7.71
CA GLY A 186 -1.36 3.98 7.04
C GLY A 186 -0.91 3.37 5.71
N LEU A 187 -0.15 4.12 4.91
CA LEU A 187 0.39 3.64 3.64
C LEU A 187 1.42 2.53 3.84
N ALA A 188 2.28 2.62 4.86
CA ALA A 188 3.28 1.62 5.20
C ALA A 188 2.63 0.34 5.74
N ALA A 189 1.58 0.46 6.56
CA ALA A 189 0.78 -0.69 6.99
C ALA A 189 0.13 -1.39 5.79
N TYR A 190 -0.42 -0.61 4.85
CA TYR A 190 -0.99 -1.13 3.60
C TYR A 190 0.07 -1.78 2.70
N ALA A 191 1.22 -1.13 2.52
CA ALA A 191 2.34 -1.65 1.73
C ALA A 191 2.92 -2.93 2.34
N ARG A 192 2.97 -3.05 3.67
CA ARG A 192 3.37 -4.31 4.32
C ARG A 192 2.37 -5.42 4.07
N ASP A 193 1.08 -5.12 4.16
CA ASP A 193 0.07 -6.12 3.85
C ASP A 193 0.21 -6.60 2.40
N LEU A 194 0.44 -5.66 1.48
CA LEU A 194 0.69 -5.96 0.09
C LEU A 194 1.96 -6.82 -0.09
N ALA A 195 3.05 -6.49 0.60
CA ALA A 195 4.30 -7.25 0.55
C ALA A 195 4.12 -8.69 1.07
N ARG A 196 3.27 -8.91 2.07
CA ARG A 196 2.93 -10.28 2.55
C ARG A 196 2.26 -11.12 1.45
N ARG A 197 1.49 -10.49 0.55
CA ARG A 197 0.80 -11.16 -0.56
C ARG A 197 1.69 -11.47 -1.75
N LEU A 198 2.82 -10.80 -1.89
CA LEU A 198 3.81 -11.12 -2.90
C LEU A 198 4.55 -12.44 -2.58
N GLY A 199 4.36 -13.03 -1.40
CA GLY A 199 5.02 -14.28 -1.00
C GLY A 199 6.52 -14.14 -0.74
N GLU A 200 7.11 -12.97 -1.02
CA GLU A 200 8.52 -12.67 -0.76
C GLU A 200 8.77 -12.40 0.72
N ARG A 201 9.14 -13.46 1.45
CA ARG A 201 9.54 -13.39 2.86
C ARG A 201 10.63 -12.33 3.12
N ARG A 202 11.50 -12.07 2.14
CA ARG A 202 12.59 -11.08 2.24
C ARG A 202 12.08 -9.64 2.40
N ILE A 203 11.09 -9.22 1.62
CA ILE A 203 10.53 -7.86 1.70
C ILE A 203 9.76 -7.67 3.02
N VAL A 204 9.04 -8.71 3.47
CA VAL A 204 8.32 -8.68 4.75
C VAL A 204 9.27 -8.45 5.92
N ALA A 205 10.43 -9.11 5.94
CA ALA A 205 11.43 -8.95 6.98
C ALA A 205 12.02 -7.52 7.01
N GLN A 206 12.33 -6.95 5.84
CA GLN A 206 12.84 -5.57 5.74
C GLN A 206 11.81 -4.54 6.20
N ALA A 207 10.53 -4.69 5.81
CA ALA A 207 9.46 -3.78 6.22
C ALA A 207 9.08 -3.88 7.71
N ALA A 208 9.42 -5.00 8.37
CA ALA A 208 9.27 -5.15 9.82
C ALA A 208 10.36 -4.39 10.59
N GLY A 209 11.62 -4.46 10.13
CA GLY A 209 12.76 -3.76 10.75
C GLY A 209 12.57 -2.25 10.81
N VAL A 210 12.10 -1.62 9.72
CA VAL A 210 11.81 -0.18 9.66
C VAL A 210 10.77 0.24 10.72
N GLN A 211 9.77 -0.61 10.99
CA GLN A 211 8.72 -0.25 11.93
C GLN A 211 9.13 -0.37 13.40
N ILE A 212 10.02 -1.31 13.70
CA ILE A 212 10.62 -1.43 15.04
C ILE A 212 11.43 -0.16 15.33
N LEU A 213 12.21 0.32 14.36
CA LEU A 213 12.94 1.59 14.47
C LEU A 213 12.00 2.78 14.67
N MET A 214 10.92 2.87 13.89
CA MET A 214 9.94 3.94 14.07
C MET A 214 9.28 3.89 15.44
N ARG A 215 8.88 2.70 15.95
CA ARG A 215 8.27 2.58 17.30
C ARG A 215 9.26 2.93 18.40
N ALA A 216 10.52 2.55 18.27
CA ALA A 216 11.56 2.85 19.25
C ALA A 216 11.86 4.35 19.37
N GLN A 217 11.59 5.15 18.33
CA GLN A 217 11.70 6.62 18.40
C GLN A 217 10.54 7.30 19.15
N TYR A 218 9.44 6.59 19.42
CA TYR A 218 8.24 7.12 20.08
C TYR A 218 7.96 6.53 21.47
N SER A 219 8.80 5.60 21.93
CA SER A 219 8.76 5.00 23.27
C SER A 219 9.83 5.62 24.16
#